data_AF-A0A966SS45-F1
#
_entry.id   AF-A0A966SS45-F1
#
_cell.length_a   1.000
_cell.length_b   1.000
_cell.length_c   1.000
_cell.angle_alpha   90.00
_cell.angle_beta   90.00
_cell.angle_gamma   90.00
#
_symmetry.space_group_name_H-M   'P 1'
#
loop_
_entity.id
_entity.type
_entity.pdbx_description
1 polymer ?
#
loop_
_entity_poly.entity_id
_entity_poly.type
_entity_poly.pdbx_seq_one_letter_code
_entity_poly.pdbx_strand_id
1 'polypeptide(L)'
;MSDRQNFIEAYIECAFWADAEGEDFTGDEMPSDELMERLRADAGAFFDANEADILAEGACSYTGCSPAAYAGHDFWLTRNGHGAGFWDGDWRQPEADRLDAAAKAFGSFDLIAGDDGLIYGM
;
A
#
# COMPACT_ATOMS: atom_id res chain seq x y z
N MET A 1 0.40 -18.36 -0.79
CA MET A 1 1.27 -17.18 -0.66
C MET A 1 1.36 -16.82 0.81
N SER A 2 2.48 -16.27 1.28
CA SER A 2 2.63 -15.84 2.68
C SER A 2 1.88 -14.52 2.92
N ASP A 3 1.56 -14.20 4.17
CA ASP A 3 0.91 -12.93 4.54
C ASP A 3 1.72 -11.72 4.06
N ARG A 4 3.05 -11.77 4.25
CA ARG A 4 3.97 -10.76 3.73
C ARG A 4 3.87 -10.59 2.22
N GLN A 5 3.74 -11.68 1.46
CA GLN A 5 3.61 -11.61 0.01
C GLN A 5 2.27 -11.01 -0.39
N ASN A 6 1.17 -11.42 0.26
CA ASN A 6 -0.16 -10.87 0.03
C ASN A 6 -0.20 -9.36 0.32
N PHE A 7 0.47 -8.91 1.39
CA PHE A 7 0.60 -7.49 1.72
C PHE A 7 1.33 -6.72 0.61
N ILE A 8 2.50 -7.21 0.19
CA ILE A 8 3.31 -6.53 -0.83
C ILE A 8 2.57 -6.46 -2.16
N GLU A 9 1.92 -7.54 -2.58
CA GLU A 9 1.15 -7.57 -3.83
C GLU A 9 -0.02 -6.59 -3.79
N ALA A 10 -0.81 -6.58 -2.71
CA ALA A 10 -1.96 -5.68 -2.57
C ALA A 10 -1.54 -4.20 -2.46
N TYR A 11 -0.42 -3.91 -1.81
CA TYR A 11 0.15 -2.56 -1.77
C TYR A 11 0.54 -2.06 -3.17
N ILE A 12 1.22 -2.89 -3.95
CA ILE A 12 1.62 -2.56 -5.32
C ILE A 12 0.41 -2.42 -6.23
N GLU A 13 -0.56 -3.33 -6.13
CA GLU A 13 -1.82 -3.28 -6.88
C GLU A 13 -2.59 -1.98 -6.58
N CYS A 14 -2.75 -1.63 -5.30
CA CYS A 14 -3.40 -0.40 -4.88
C CYS A 14 -2.66 0.85 -5.40
N ALA A 15 -1.33 0.83 -5.41
CA ALA A 15 -0.53 1.94 -5.91
C ALA A 15 -0.83 2.27 -7.37
N PHE A 16 -0.80 1.26 -8.24
CA PHE A 16 -1.11 1.47 -9.66
C PHE A 16 -2.58 1.77 -9.90
N TRP A 17 -3.49 1.11 -9.19
CA TRP A 17 -4.94 1.37 -9.31
C TRP A 17 -5.30 2.81 -8.89
N ALA A 18 -4.68 3.34 -7.83
CA ALA A 18 -5.00 4.66 -7.31
C ALA A 18 -4.31 5.80 -8.08
N ASP A 19 -3.05 5.60 -8.49
CA ASP A 19 -2.17 6.71 -8.91
C ASP A 19 -1.53 6.54 -10.30
N ALA A 20 -1.75 5.42 -11.01
CA ALA A 20 -1.22 5.21 -12.37
C ALA A 20 -2.32 5.15 -13.45
N GLU A 21 -3.38 5.93 -13.26
CA GLU A 21 -4.47 6.11 -14.21
C GLU A 21 -4.69 7.62 -14.49
N GLY A 22 -5.32 7.98 -15.61
CA GLY A 22 -5.70 9.36 -15.93
C GLY A 22 -4.95 10.00 -17.10
N GLU A 23 -5.06 11.32 -17.26
CA GLU A 23 -4.51 12.02 -18.43
C GLU A 23 -2.97 12.00 -18.51
N ASP A 24 -2.30 11.81 -17.37
CA ASP A 24 -0.83 11.75 -17.27
C ASP A 24 -0.26 10.35 -17.57
N PHE A 25 -1.12 9.33 -17.69
CA PHE A 25 -0.71 7.95 -17.97
C PHE A 25 -1.39 7.44 -19.24
N THR A 26 -0.63 6.84 -20.15
CA THR A 26 -1.19 6.19 -21.33
C THR A 26 -1.76 4.82 -21.01
N GLY A 27 -1.33 4.20 -19.90
CA GLY A 27 -1.69 2.85 -19.49
C GLY A 27 -0.82 1.77 -20.13
N ASP A 28 0.08 2.16 -21.05
CA ASP A 28 1.06 1.28 -21.69
C ASP A 28 2.42 1.34 -20.99
N GLU A 29 2.62 2.25 -20.04
CA GLU A 29 3.87 2.37 -19.30
C GLU A 29 4.12 1.15 -18.41
N MET A 30 5.36 0.70 -18.39
CA MET A 30 5.79 -0.37 -17.49
C MET A 30 6.46 0.24 -16.25
N PRO A 31 6.25 -0.30 -15.05
CA PRO A 31 7.00 0.18 -13.90
C PRO A 31 8.49 -0.11 -14.07
N SER A 32 9.32 0.90 -13.79
CA SER A 32 10.77 0.73 -13.79
C SER A 32 11.20 -0.29 -12.72
N ASP A 33 12.34 -0.94 -12.94
CA ASP A 33 12.91 -1.88 -11.96
C ASP A 33 13.16 -1.17 -10.62
N GLU A 34 13.66 0.07 -10.65
CA GLU A 34 13.89 0.89 -9.44
C GLU A 34 12.60 1.16 -8.68
N LEU A 35 11.51 1.52 -9.38
CA LEU A 35 10.20 1.69 -8.75
C LEU A 35 9.74 0.38 -8.08
N MET A 36 9.81 -0.73 -8.80
CA MET A 36 9.37 -2.03 -8.26
C MET A 36 10.21 -2.47 -7.05
N GLU A 37 11.52 -2.25 -7.08
CA GLU A 37 12.40 -2.49 -5.93
C GLU A 37 12.00 -1.61 -4.75
N ARG A 38 11.74 -0.32 -4.99
CA ARG A 38 11.34 0.61 -3.94
C ARG A 38 10.00 0.27 -3.31
N LEU A 39 8.97 -0.04 -4.12
CA LEU A 39 7.64 -0.42 -3.62
C LEU A 39 7.71 -1.68 -2.77
N ARG A 40 8.49 -2.70 -3.20
CA ARG A 40 8.69 -3.93 -2.43
C ARG A 40 9.45 -3.69 -1.13
N ALA A 41 10.43 -2.80 -1.15
CA ALA A 41 11.22 -2.45 0.03
C ALA A 41 10.35 -1.71 1.06
N ASP A 42 9.60 -0.70 0.64
CA ASP A 42 8.72 0.08 1.52
C ASP A 42 7.61 -0.82 2.12
N ALA A 43 6.91 -1.59 1.29
CA ALA A 43 5.86 -2.50 1.74
C ALA A 43 6.40 -3.59 2.67
N GLY A 44 7.55 -4.16 2.33
CA GLY A 44 8.21 -5.16 3.16
C GLY A 44 8.59 -4.60 4.53
N ALA A 45 9.21 -3.42 4.57
CA ALA A 45 9.60 -2.77 5.81
C ALA A 45 8.39 -2.39 6.68
N PHE A 46 7.29 -1.94 6.06
CA PHE A 46 6.05 -1.66 6.79
C PHE A 46 5.45 -2.94 7.38
N PHE A 47 5.34 -4.01 6.59
CA PHE A 47 4.81 -5.29 7.07
C PHE A 47 5.67 -5.84 8.21
N ASP A 48 6.99 -5.89 8.03
CA ASP A 48 7.90 -6.47 9.02
C ASP A 48 7.87 -5.68 10.36
N ALA A 49 7.60 -4.38 10.32
CA ALA A 49 7.48 -3.53 11.52
C ALA A 49 6.12 -3.62 12.21
N ASN A 50 5.05 -3.95 11.48
CA ASN A 50 3.67 -3.87 11.97
C ASN A 50 2.92 -5.22 11.92
N GLU A 51 3.60 -6.32 11.60
CA GLU A 51 3.02 -7.66 11.45
C GLU A 51 2.12 -8.05 12.63
N ALA A 52 2.55 -7.73 13.86
CA ALA A 52 1.79 -8.05 15.06
C ALA A 52 0.43 -7.33 15.14
N ASP A 53 0.35 -6.08 14.68
CA ASP A 53 -0.90 -5.32 14.66
C ASP A 53 -1.76 -5.73 13.45
N ILE A 54 -1.15 -5.99 12.28
CA ILE A 54 -1.83 -6.44 11.05
C ILE A 54 -2.50 -7.80 11.25
N LEU A 55 -1.80 -8.73 11.90
CA LEU A 55 -2.22 -10.13 12.06
C LEU A 55 -2.84 -10.41 13.43
N ALA A 56 -3.11 -9.37 14.23
CA ALA A 56 -3.78 -9.57 15.52
C ALA A 56 -5.16 -10.22 15.32
N GLU A 57 -5.56 -11.10 16.23
CA GLU A 57 -6.82 -11.81 16.11
C GLU A 57 -7.99 -10.80 16.08
N GLY A 58 -8.76 -10.80 14.99
CA GLY A 58 -9.86 -9.85 14.78
C GLY A 58 -9.41 -8.42 14.49
N ALA A 59 -8.15 -8.20 14.08
CA ALA A 59 -7.62 -6.88 13.72
C ALA A 59 -8.45 -6.18 12.64
N CYS A 60 -8.96 -6.93 11.67
CA CYS A 60 -9.72 -6.44 10.55
C CYS A 60 -11.05 -7.19 10.40
N SER A 61 -12.15 -6.46 10.21
CA SER A 61 -13.49 -7.02 9.96
C SER A 61 -13.79 -7.25 8.48
N TYR A 62 -12.97 -6.74 7.57
CA TYR A 62 -13.14 -6.95 6.13
C TYR A 62 -12.92 -8.42 5.76
N THR A 63 -13.84 -8.99 4.97
CA THR A 63 -13.83 -10.43 4.62
C THR A 63 -13.61 -10.71 3.14
N GLY A 64 -13.41 -9.67 2.30
CA GLY A 64 -13.18 -9.83 0.87
C GLY A 64 -11.80 -10.37 0.50
N CYS A 65 -10.81 -10.25 1.39
CA CYS A 65 -9.46 -10.78 1.23
C CYS A 65 -8.82 -11.07 2.60
N SER A 66 -7.57 -11.53 2.62
CA SER A 66 -6.83 -11.73 3.87
C SER A 66 -6.52 -10.39 4.56
N PRO A 67 -6.42 -10.32 5.91
CA PRO A 67 -6.04 -9.10 6.62
C PRO A 67 -4.73 -8.47 6.11
N ALA A 68 -3.74 -9.29 5.76
CA ALA A 68 -2.47 -8.82 5.22
C ALA A 68 -2.64 -8.13 3.85
N ALA A 69 -3.45 -8.70 2.95
CA ALA A 69 -3.76 -8.06 1.68
C ALA A 69 -4.51 -6.73 1.87
N TYR A 70 -5.51 -6.72 2.75
CA TYR A 70 -6.27 -5.49 3.05
C TYR A 70 -5.38 -4.40 3.65
N ALA A 71 -4.45 -4.77 4.53
CA ALA A 71 -3.48 -3.83 5.10
C ALA A 71 -2.52 -3.26 4.05
N GLY A 72 -2.13 -4.05 3.04
CA GLY A 72 -1.29 -3.57 1.94
C GLY A 72 -2.00 -2.46 1.15
N HIS A 73 -3.27 -2.68 0.83
CA HIS A 73 -4.13 -1.69 0.19
C HIS A 73 -4.25 -0.41 1.04
N ASP A 74 -4.65 -0.55 2.31
CA ASP A 74 -4.86 0.60 3.20
C ASP A 74 -3.56 1.33 3.53
N PHE A 75 -2.41 0.68 3.48
CA PHE A 75 -1.12 1.33 3.64
C PHE A 75 -0.88 2.36 2.53
N TRP A 76 -1.09 2.00 1.25
CA TRP A 76 -0.93 2.96 0.15
C TRP A 76 -1.89 4.15 0.29
N LEU A 77 -3.17 3.87 0.54
CA LEU A 77 -4.19 4.92 0.67
C LEU A 77 -3.90 5.86 1.85
N THR A 78 -3.48 5.31 2.99
CA THR A 78 -3.18 6.10 4.18
C THR A 78 -1.92 6.94 4.01
N ARG A 79 -0.84 6.39 3.41
CA ARG A 79 0.42 7.13 3.23
C ARG A 79 0.28 8.29 2.24
N ASN A 80 -0.60 8.15 1.23
CA ASN A 80 -0.82 9.15 0.18
C ASN A 80 -2.06 10.03 0.39
N GLY A 81 -2.92 9.70 1.37
CA GLY A 81 -4.05 10.56 1.72
C GLY A 81 -5.24 10.46 0.77
N HIS A 82 -5.51 9.27 0.23
CA HIS A 82 -6.60 8.99 -0.74
C HIS A 82 -8.02 9.00 -0.15
N GLY A 83 -8.20 9.58 1.04
CA GLY A 83 -9.52 9.71 1.70
C GLY A 83 -10.09 8.41 2.27
N ALA A 84 -9.27 7.35 2.33
CA ALA A 84 -9.56 6.04 2.89
C ALA A 84 -8.29 5.43 3.50
N GLY A 85 -8.42 4.36 4.28
CA GLY A 85 -7.31 3.61 4.87
C GLY A 85 -7.61 3.02 6.26
N PHE A 86 -6.57 2.92 7.10
CA PHE A 86 -6.66 2.22 8.39
C PHE A 86 -7.70 2.80 9.36
N TRP A 87 -8.16 4.02 9.15
CA TRP A 87 -9.09 4.76 10.00
C TRP A 87 -10.57 4.64 9.56
N ASP A 88 -10.87 3.87 8.50
CA ASP A 88 -12.22 3.78 7.89
C ASP A 88 -13.21 2.91 8.67
N GLY A 89 -12.76 2.27 9.76
CA GLY A 89 -13.59 1.50 10.68
C GLY A 89 -13.58 -0.01 10.47
N ASP A 90 -12.88 -0.50 9.44
CA ASP A 90 -12.64 -1.94 9.25
C ASP A 90 -11.54 -2.50 10.16
N TRP A 91 -10.67 -1.62 10.68
CA TRP A 91 -9.61 -1.98 11.62
C TRP A 91 -10.03 -1.72 13.06
N ARG A 92 -9.75 -2.68 13.94
CA ARG A 92 -10.06 -2.55 15.37
C ARG A 92 -9.07 -1.61 16.05
N GLN A 93 -9.50 -1.02 17.15
CA GLN A 93 -8.62 -0.27 18.05
C GLN A 93 -7.96 -1.20 19.09
N PRO A 94 -6.70 -0.93 19.50
CA PRO A 94 -5.85 0.22 19.15
C PRO A 94 -4.96 0.03 17.91
N GLU A 95 -5.06 -1.10 17.19
CA GLU A 95 -4.22 -1.40 16.04
C GLU A 95 -4.41 -0.41 14.89
N ALA A 96 -5.65 0.00 14.62
CA ALA A 96 -6.00 1.00 13.60
C ALA A 96 -5.18 2.30 13.75
N ASP A 97 -5.15 2.89 14.95
CA ASP A 97 -4.41 4.14 15.21
C ASP A 97 -2.89 3.97 15.03
N ARG A 98 -2.34 2.80 15.39
CA ARG A 98 -0.90 2.53 15.22
C ARG A 98 -0.53 2.36 13.76
N LEU A 99 -1.33 1.61 13.00
CA LEU A 99 -1.13 1.39 11.58
C LEU A 99 -1.28 2.70 10.80
N ASP A 100 -2.28 3.52 11.13
CA ASP A 100 -2.46 4.85 10.54
C ASP A 100 -1.27 5.77 10.80
N ALA A 101 -0.81 5.84 12.06
CA ALA A 101 0.35 6.65 12.42
C ALA A 101 1.64 6.16 11.75
N ALA A 102 1.85 4.83 11.69
CA ALA A 102 3.00 4.23 11.03
C ALA A 102 2.99 4.51 9.52
N ALA A 103 1.81 4.45 8.88
CA ALA A 103 1.66 4.69 7.45
C ALA A 103 1.98 6.15 7.10
N LYS A 104 1.46 7.09 7.89
CA LYS A 104 1.76 8.52 7.74
C LYS A 104 3.24 8.84 7.98
N ALA A 105 3.89 8.12 8.90
CA ALA A 105 5.32 8.30 9.17
C ALA A 105 6.23 7.83 8.01
N PHE A 106 5.73 6.95 7.13
CA PHE A 106 6.44 6.54 5.90
C PHE A 106 6.53 7.66 4.86
N GLY A 107 5.65 8.65 4.95
CA GLY A 107 5.53 9.74 3.99
C GLY A 107 4.83 9.33 2.69
N SER A 108 4.39 10.34 1.94
CA SER A 108 3.81 10.14 0.61
C SER A 108 4.85 9.63 -0.38
N PHE A 109 4.36 9.02 -1.45
CA PHE A 109 5.16 8.54 -2.56
C PHE A 109 4.32 8.59 -3.83
N ASP A 110 4.80 9.30 -4.84
CA ASP A 110 4.04 9.61 -6.04
C ASP A 110 4.53 8.76 -7.22
N LEU A 111 3.60 8.35 -8.10
CA LEU A 111 3.92 7.68 -9.36
C LEU A 111 3.93 8.70 -10.49
N ILE A 112 4.92 8.61 -11.38
CA ILE A 112 5.11 9.55 -12.49
C ILE A 112 5.42 8.77 -13.77
N ALA A 113 4.68 9.06 -14.84
CA ALA A 113 4.99 8.55 -16.18
C ALA A 113 6.21 9.29 -16.77
N GLY A 114 7.20 8.53 -17.22
CA GLY A 114 8.36 9.03 -17.96
C GLY A 114 8.15 9.01 -19.47
N ASP A 115 8.88 9.88 -20.18
CA ASP A 115 8.85 9.97 -21.65
C ASP A 115 9.42 8.72 -22.35
N ASP A 116 10.03 7.80 -21.60
CA ASP A 116 10.61 6.54 -22.07
C ASP A 116 9.65 5.34 -21.98
N GLY A 117 8.40 5.59 -21.59
CA GLY A 117 7.38 4.55 -21.40
C GLY A 117 7.55 3.77 -20.09
N LEU A 118 8.27 4.34 -19.11
CA LEU A 118 8.41 3.76 -17.77
C LEU A 118 7.72 4.60 -16.69
N ILE A 119 7.26 3.94 -15.63
CA ILE A 119 6.76 4.60 -14.41
C ILE A 119 7.90 4.68 -13.39
N TYR A 120 8.06 5.86 -12.81
CA TYR A 120 9.01 6.17 -11.76
C TYR A 120 8.30 6.59 -10.48
N GLY A 121 9.02 6.51 -9.36
CA GLY A 121 8.52 6.96 -8.06
C GLY A 121 9.30 8.17 -7.53
N MET A 122 8.61 9.13 -6.93
CA MET A 122 9.21 10.36 -6.35
C MET A 122 8.81 10.58 -4.90
#